data_AF-A0A814MAB6-F1
#
_entry.id   AF-A0A814MAB6-F1
#
_cell.length_a   1.000
_cell.length_b   1.000
_cell.length_c   1.000
_cell.angle_alpha   90.00
_cell.angle_beta   90.00
_cell.angle_gamma   90.00
#
_symmetry.space_group_name_H-M   'P 1'
#
loop_
_entity.id
_entity.type
_entity.pdbx_description
1 polymer ?
#
loop_
_entity_poly.entity_id
_entity_poly.type
_entity_poly.pdbx_seq_one_letter_code
_entity_poly.pdbx_strand_id
1 'polypeptide(L)'
;VEKSNGKDIENLTKYPKAKMDDLVKANNNNQLSGQADYLETDPEMLSDDVLSENIEILEQYFTSDGWEKLNFTLKEKVKKSTCFICKRLCLSGCIQCSRCHFWLHFKCEYLDESKFSDNHESVVWNCIKFDTDVL
;
A
#
# COMPACT_ATOMS: atom_id res chain seq x y z
N VAL A 1 -44.19 19.42 -16.09
CA VAL A 1 -44.16 18.01 -15.64
C VAL A 1 -42.71 17.68 -15.34
N GLU A 2 -42.46 17.46 -14.06
CA GLU A 2 -41.17 17.08 -13.48
C GLU A 2 -40.63 15.79 -14.10
N LYS A 3 -39.30 15.61 -14.07
CA LYS A 3 -38.67 14.59 -13.22
C LYS A 3 -37.15 14.80 -13.18
N SER A 4 -36.71 15.31 -12.04
CA SER A 4 -35.38 15.09 -11.49
C SER A 4 -35.11 13.58 -11.41
N ASN A 5 -33.89 13.17 -11.75
CA ASN A 5 -33.26 12.01 -11.13
C ASN A 5 -31.89 12.48 -10.66
N GLY A 6 -31.91 13.18 -9.53
CA GLY A 6 -30.78 13.19 -8.62
C GLY A 6 -30.55 11.74 -8.20
N LYS A 7 -29.42 11.18 -8.62
CA LYS A 7 -28.67 10.31 -7.74
C LYS A 7 -27.57 11.18 -7.18
N ASP A 8 -27.60 11.28 -5.88
CA ASP A 8 -26.78 12.15 -5.05
C ASP A 8 -25.34 12.12 -5.54
N ILE A 9 -24.88 13.25 -6.09
CA ILE A 9 -23.47 13.60 -6.02
C ILE A 9 -23.26 13.77 -4.53
N GLU A 10 -22.88 12.69 -3.85
CA GLU A 10 -22.37 12.78 -2.48
C GLU A 10 -21.18 13.73 -2.57
N ASN A 11 -21.44 14.99 -2.23
CA ASN A 11 -20.44 16.01 -1.99
C ASN A 11 -19.45 15.40 -1.01
N LEU A 12 -18.28 15.02 -1.51
CA LEU A 12 -17.14 14.62 -0.69
C LEU A 12 -16.53 15.83 0.05
N THR A 13 -17.34 16.77 0.51
CA THR A 13 -16.97 17.79 1.50
C THR A 13 -16.81 17.19 2.90
N LYS A 14 -16.56 15.89 3.03
CA LYS A 14 -16.48 15.20 4.32
C LYS A 14 -15.39 14.14 4.41
N TYR A 15 -14.17 14.47 3.98
CA TYR A 15 -13.00 13.68 4.37
C TYR A 15 -11.94 14.60 4.99
N PRO A 16 -12.07 14.97 6.28
CA PRO A 16 -10.95 15.55 7.01
C PRO A 16 -9.77 14.55 7.15
N LYS A 17 -9.99 13.27 6.78
CA LYS A 17 -9.12 12.10 7.04
C LYS A 17 -9.46 11.01 6.00
N ALA A 18 -8.53 10.59 5.13
CA ALA A 18 -8.78 9.57 4.10
C ALA A 18 -7.72 8.45 4.08
N LYS A 19 -8.13 7.22 3.79
CA LYS A 19 -7.25 6.06 3.56
C LYS A 19 -6.79 6.03 2.10
N MET A 20 -5.58 5.53 1.85
CA MET A 20 -5.02 5.52 0.49
C MET A 20 -5.85 4.67 -0.47
N ASP A 21 -6.29 3.49 -0.04
CA ASP A 21 -7.08 2.56 -0.86
C ASP A 21 -8.41 3.17 -1.33
N ASP A 22 -9.05 3.98 -0.49
CA ASP A 22 -10.29 4.67 -0.81
C ASP A 22 -10.04 5.75 -1.88
N LEU A 23 -8.90 6.44 -1.80
CA LEU A 23 -8.50 7.47 -2.74
C LEU A 23 -8.10 6.90 -4.10
N VAL A 24 -7.37 5.79 -4.12
CA VAL A 24 -7.04 5.04 -5.34
C VAL A 24 -8.32 4.62 -6.09
N LYS A 25 -9.29 4.04 -5.37
CA LYS A 25 -10.58 3.66 -5.94
C LYS A 25 -11.37 4.87 -6.43
N ALA A 26 -11.42 5.94 -5.66
CA ALA A 26 -12.11 7.17 -6.05
C ALA A 26 -11.46 7.85 -7.27
N ASN A 27 -10.13 7.82 -7.39
CA ASN A 27 -9.41 8.33 -8.55
C ASN A 27 -9.78 7.56 -9.82
N ASN A 28 -9.77 6.23 -9.75
CA ASN A 28 -10.15 5.36 -10.88
C ASN A 28 -11.60 5.59 -11.33
N ASN A 29 -12.45 6.11 -10.44
CA ASN A 29 -13.84 6.45 -10.74
C ASN A 29 -14.07 7.95 -11.06
N ASN A 30 -13.01 8.77 -11.15
CA ASN A 30 -13.08 10.23 -11.31
C ASN A 30 -13.93 10.94 -10.24
N GLN A 31 -13.90 10.44 -9.00
CA GLN A 31 -14.72 10.94 -7.89
C GLN A 31 -13.96 11.85 -6.93
N LEU A 32 -12.67 12.13 -7.15
CA LEU A 32 -11.88 12.96 -6.25
C LEU A 32 -12.15 14.46 -6.46
N SER A 33 -12.45 15.17 -5.36
CA SER A 33 -12.56 16.62 -5.33
C SER A 33 -12.10 17.17 -3.97
N GLY A 34 -11.50 18.36 -3.96
CA GLY A 34 -10.95 18.98 -2.75
C GLY A 34 -9.56 18.48 -2.36
N GLN A 35 -9.09 18.88 -1.17
CA GLN A 35 -7.83 18.45 -0.56
C GLN A 35 -8.10 17.79 0.79
N ALA A 36 -7.40 16.71 1.09
CA ALA A 36 -7.50 15.96 2.35
C ALA A 36 -6.16 15.91 3.10
N ASP A 37 -6.23 15.74 4.43
CA ASP A 37 -5.08 15.35 5.24
C ASP A 37 -4.96 13.82 5.27
N TYR A 38 -3.73 13.33 5.08
CA TYR A 38 -3.42 11.91 5.24
C TYR A 38 -3.10 11.58 6.71
N LEU A 39 -3.60 10.43 7.18
CA LEU A 39 -3.50 10.03 8.58
C LEU A 39 -2.67 8.78 8.85
N GLU A 40 -2.60 7.87 7.90
CA GLU A 40 -1.98 6.58 8.15
C GLU A 40 -0.46 6.74 8.15
N THR A 41 0.15 6.52 9.30
CA THR A 41 1.61 6.63 9.45
C THR A 41 2.29 5.27 9.44
N ASP A 42 1.49 4.20 9.46
CA ASP A 42 1.98 2.83 9.39
C ASP A 42 1.98 2.35 7.93
N PRO A 43 3.16 2.07 7.34
CA PRO A 43 3.26 1.53 6.00
C PRO A 43 2.50 0.21 5.81
N GLU A 44 2.35 -0.60 6.85
CA GLU A 44 1.65 -1.89 6.75
C GLU A 44 0.14 -1.73 6.49
N MET A 45 -0.42 -0.55 6.76
CA MET A 45 -1.84 -0.24 6.50
C MET A 45 -2.13 0.11 5.04
N LEU A 46 -1.09 0.37 4.23
CA LEU A 46 -1.24 0.59 2.80
C LEU A 46 -1.44 -0.73 2.06
N SER A 47 -2.47 -0.80 1.20
CA SER A 47 -2.62 -1.89 0.24
C SER A 47 -1.36 -2.04 -0.61
N ASP A 48 -1.05 -3.26 -1.01
CA ASP A 48 0.05 -3.54 -1.93
C ASP A 48 -0.21 -2.99 -3.34
N ASP A 49 -1.46 -2.67 -3.68
CA ASP A 49 -1.83 -2.06 -4.96
C ASP A 49 -1.06 -0.76 -5.22
N VAL A 50 -0.79 0.02 -4.15
CA VAL A 50 -0.06 1.30 -4.23
C VAL A 50 1.38 1.12 -4.74
N LEU A 51 1.94 -0.09 -4.68
CA LEU A 51 3.26 -0.41 -5.21
C LEU A 51 3.28 -0.50 -6.74
N SER A 52 2.12 -0.69 -7.36
CA SER A 52 1.95 -0.85 -8.81
C SER A 52 1.33 0.37 -9.49
N GLU A 53 0.80 1.31 -8.72
CA GLU A 53 0.09 2.49 -9.22
C GLU A 53 0.97 3.74 -9.33
N ASN A 54 0.64 4.61 -10.30
CA ASN A 54 1.23 5.94 -10.38
C ASN A 54 0.51 6.90 -9.43
N ILE A 55 0.88 6.85 -8.16
CA ILE A 55 0.28 7.62 -7.07
C ILE A 55 0.57 9.12 -7.12
N GLU A 56 1.55 9.57 -7.90
CA GLU A 56 1.91 11.00 -8.04
C GLU A 56 0.72 11.83 -8.56
N ILE A 57 -0.17 11.22 -9.33
CA ILE A 57 -1.41 11.87 -9.82
C ILE A 57 -2.34 12.30 -8.67
N LEU A 58 -2.19 11.70 -7.49
CA LEU A 58 -3.03 11.97 -6.33
C LEU A 58 -2.58 13.21 -5.54
N GLU A 59 -1.37 13.73 -5.77
CA GLU A 59 -0.79 14.87 -5.02
C GLU A 59 -1.75 16.07 -4.94
N GLN A 60 -2.42 16.38 -6.05
CA GLN A 60 -3.37 17.50 -6.15
C GLN A 60 -4.58 17.39 -5.19
N TYR A 61 -4.86 16.19 -4.67
CA TYR A 61 -5.97 15.91 -3.76
C TYR A 61 -5.55 15.90 -2.28
N PHE A 62 -4.31 16.28 -1.97
CA PHE A 62 -3.81 16.40 -0.61
C PHE A 62 -3.43 17.84 -0.26
N THR A 63 -3.49 18.15 1.04
CA THR A 63 -2.74 19.28 1.58
C THR A 63 -1.24 19.00 1.45
N SER A 64 -0.39 20.02 1.44
CA SER A 64 1.07 19.83 1.39
C SER A 64 1.57 18.91 2.52
N ASP A 65 1.08 19.12 3.74
CA ASP A 65 1.42 18.30 4.91
C ASP A 65 0.88 16.86 4.79
N GLY A 66 -0.33 16.68 4.24
CA GLY A 66 -0.92 15.38 3.99
C GLY A 66 -0.12 14.59 2.95
N TRP A 67 0.27 15.25 1.87
CA TRP A 67 1.10 14.66 0.81
C TRP A 67 2.49 14.26 1.33
N GLU A 68 3.13 15.12 2.12
CA GLU A 68 4.45 14.82 2.69
C GLU A 68 4.41 13.55 3.55
N LYS A 69 3.40 13.43 4.42
CA LYS A 69 3.19 12.23 5.25
C LYS A 69 2.95 10.99 4.40
N LEU A 70 2.09 11.09 3.40
CA LEU A 70 1.79 9.96 2.51
C LEU A 70 3.05 9.52 1.75
N ASN A 71 3.78 10.47 1.17
CA ASN A 71 5.03 10.21 0.45
C ASN A 71 6.08 9.54 1.36
N PHE A 72 6.14 9.94 2.64
CA PHE A 72 6.99 9.26 3.62
C PHE A 72 6.54 7.80 3.85
N THR A 73 5.26 7.57 4.14
CA THR A 73 4.71 6.23 4.37
C THR A 73 4.90 5.31 3.15
N LEU A 74 4.69 5.85 1.95
CA LEU A 74 4.92 5.15 0.68
C LEU A 74 6.38 4.75 0.48
N LYS A 75 7.33 5.66 0.76
CA LYS A 75 8.76 5.35 0.66
C LYS A 75 9.16 4.20 1.59
N GLU A 76 8.63 4.18 2.81
CA GLU A 76 8.89 3.08 3.74
C GLU A 76 8.20 1.77 3.29
N LYS A 77 6.98 1.82 2.76
CA LYS A 77 6.32 0.65 2.15
C LYS A 77 7.14 0.10 0.98
N VAL A 78 7.52 0.94 0.01
CA VAL A 78 8.36 0.56 -1.14
C VAL A 78 9.68 -0.05 -0.69
N LYS A 79 10.33 0.55 0.31
CA LYS A 79 11.58 0.03 0.88
C LYS A 79 11.41 -1.35 1.50
N LYS A 80 10.35 -1.58 2.28
CA LYS A 80 10.03 -2.90 2.86
C LYS A 80 9.61 -3.90 1.80
N SER A 81 8.93 -3.46 0.76
CA SER A 81 8.50 -4.28 -0.38
C SER A 81 9.58 -4.46 -1.43
N THR A 82 10.78 -3.90 -1.25
CA THR A 82 11.92 -4.12 -2.17
C THR A 82 12.76 -5.29 -1.66
N CYS A 83 12.85 -6.36 -2.47
CA CYS A 83 13.64 -7.52 -2.13
C CYS A 83 15.11 -7.12 -1.93
N PHE A 84 15.66 -7.35 -0.73
CA PHE A 84 17.04 -6.96 -0.44
C PHE A 84 18.09 -7.82 -1.14
N ILE A 85 17.71 -8.99 -1.69
CA ILE A 85 18.59 -9.88 -2.45
C ILE A 85 18.74 -9.39 -3.89
N CYS A 86 17.63 -9.26 -4.62
CA CYS A 86 17.66 -8.89 -6.04
C CYS A 86 17.44 -7.39 -6.32
N LYS A 87 17.13 -6.59 -5.28
CA LYS A 87 16.84 -5.15 -5.35
C LYS A 87 15.66 -4.77 -6.25
N ARG A 88 14.75 -5.71 -6.52
CA ARG A 88 13.52 -5.48 -7.28
C ARG A 88 12.31 -5.44 -6.35
N LEU A 89 11.28 -4.72 -6.77
CA LEU A 89 10.00 -4.63 -6.05
C LEU A 89 9.28 -5.99 -6.04
N CYS A 90 8.69 -6.31 -4.90
CA CYS A 90 7.94 -7.54 -4.63
C CYS A 90 6.46 -7.33 -4.97
N LEU A 91 6.09 -7.53 -6.23
CA LEU A 91 4.69 -7.40 -6.70
C LEU A 91 3.91 -8.72 -6.73
N SER A 92 4.61 -9.85 -6.88
CA SER A 92 4.00 -11.19 -6.92
C SER A 92 5.05 -12.27 -6.63
N GLY A 93 4.60 -13.45 -6.20
CA GLY A 93 5.49 -14.56 -5.84
C GLY A 93 6.45 -14.18 -4.73
N CYS A 94 5.91 -13.55 -3.68
CA CYS A 94 6.65 -12.97 -2.57
C CYS A 94 6.08 -13.38 -1.23
N ILE A 95 6.92 -13.24 -0.20
CA ILE A 95 6.57 -13.49 1.19
C ILE A 95 7.13 -12.37 2.07
N GLN A 96 6.31 -11.95 3.04
CA GLN A 96 6.71 -10.98 4.05
C GLN A 96 7.30 -11.69 5.27
N CYS A 97 8.44 -11.20 5.75
CA CYS A 97 9.01 -11.65 7.01
C CYS A 97 8.16 -11.14 8.19
N SER A 98 7.72 -12.05 9.06
CA SER A 98 6.88 -11.72 10.24
C SER A 98 7.59 -10.91 11.32
N ARG A 99 8.91 -10.65 11.21
CA ARG A 99 9.69 -9.87 12.18
C ARG A 99 10.11 -8.49 11.68
N CYS A 100 10.69 -8.37 10.48
CA CYS A 100 11.15 -7.07 9.95
C CYS A 100 10.15 -6.47 8.98
N HIS A 101 9.13 -7.24 8.59
CA HIS A 101 8.14 -6.84 7.60
C HIS A 101 8.72 -6.57 6.20
N PHE A 102 9.97 -6.96 5.92
CA PHE A 102 10.52 -6.94 4.57
C PHE A 102 9.98 -8.10 3.73
N TRP A 103 9.77 -7.82 2.45
CA TRP A 103 9.30 -8.78 1.47
C TRP A 103 10.45 -9.35 0.66
N LEU A 104 10.37 -10.63 0.32
CA LEU A 104 11.29 -11.30 -0.59
C LEU A 104 10.54 -12.13 -1.62
N HIS A 105 11.08 -12.19 -2.84
CA HIS A 105 10.61 -13.17 -3.82
C HIS A 105 10.96 -14.58 -3.33
N PHE A 106 10.02 -15.53 -3.47
CA PHE A 106 10.25 -16.93 -3.09
C PHE A 106 11.54 -17.49 -3.74
N LYS A 107 11.76 -17.18 -5.02
CA LYS A 107 12.97 -17.58 -5.76
C LYS A 107 14.28 -17.01 -5.20
N CYS A 108 14.25 -15.84 -4.58
CA CYS A 108 15.45 -15.20 -4.03
C CYS A 108 15.87 -15.85 -2.71
N GLU A 109 14.91 -16.42 -1.99
CA GLU A 109 15.11 -17.14 -0.73
C GLU A 109 15.09 -18.67 -0.94
N TYR A 110 15.01 -19.15 -2.18
CA TYR A 110 14.90 -20.57 -2.53
C TYR A 110 13.72 -21.28 -1.83
N LEU A 111 12.63 -20.55 -1.61
CA LEU A 111 11.40 -21.07 -1.04
C LEU A 111 10.48 -21.63 -2.13
N ASP A 112 9.77 -22.69 -1.79
CA ASP A 112 8.75 -23.30 -2.63
C ASP A 112 7.40 -22.60 -2.38
N GLU A 113 6.97 -21.77 -3.33
CA GLU A 113 5.74 -20.98 -3.26
C GLU A 113 4.49 -21.82 -2.96
N SER A 114 4.45 -23.08 -3.43
CA SER A 114 3.31 -23.97 -3.21
C SER A 114 3.07 -24.31 -1.72
N LYS A 115 4.08 -24.11 -0.87
CA LYS A 115 3.96 -24.30 0.58
C LYS A 115 3.32 -23.11 1.30
N PHE A 116 3.14 -22.00 0.60
CA PHE A 116 2.65 -20.73 1.14
C PHE A 116 1.37 -20.24 0.43
N SER A 117 0.99 -20.84 -0.70
CA SER A 117 -0.14 -20.41 -1.55
C SER A 117 -1.52 -20.70 -0.95
N ASP A 118 -1.63 -21.59 0.04
CA ASP A 118 -2.95 -22.13 0.43
C ASP A 118 -3.65 -21.37 1.55
N ASN A 119 -3.00 -20.38 2.17
CA ASN A 119 -3.60 -19.38 3.06
C ASN A 119 -2.51 -18.41 3.50
N HIS A 120 -2.40 -17.26 2.83
CA HIS A 120 -1.44 -16.20 3.16
C HIS A 120 -1.50 -15.72 4.62
N GLU A 121 -2.57 -16.03 5.35
CA GLU A 121 -2.81 -15.55 6.72
C GLU A 121 -2.21 -16.42 7.84
N SER A 122 -1.71 -17.65 7.57
CA SER A 122 -1.30 -18.57 8.65
C SER A 122 0.17 -18.99 8.66
N VAL A 123 0.95 -18.68 7.61
CA VAL A 123 2.35 -19.11 7.55
C VAL A 123 3.27 -18.01 8.07
N VAL A 124 3.73 -18.19 9.31
CA VAL A 124 4.78 -17.36 9.90
C VAL A 124 6.13 -17.73 9.29
N TRP A 125 6.79 -16.76 8.65
CA TRP A 125 8.11 -16.94 8.08
C TRP A 125 9.06 -15.81 8.49
N ASN A 126 10.31 -16.16 8.81
CA ASN A 126 11.35 -15.20 9.19
C ASN A 126 12.51 -15.27 8.21
N CYS A 127 12.98 -14.10 7.75
CA CYS A 127 14.09 -14.03 6.80
C CYS A 127 15.45 -14.19 7.49
N ILE A 128 16.43 -14.67 6.72
CA ILE A 128 17.84 -14.81 7.13
C ILE A 128 18.48 -13.52 7.66
N LYS A 129 17.96 -12.35 7.27
CA LYS A 129 18.45 -11.05 7.77
C LYS A 129 18.41 -10.96 9.31
N PHE A 130 17.55 -11.73 9.99
CA PHE A 130 17.52 -11.80 11.46
C PHE A 130 18.32 -12.93 12.08
N ASP A 131 18.55 -14.03 11.37
CA ASP A 131 19.31 -15.15 11.95
C ASP A 131 20.79 -14.78 12.16
N THR A 132 21.24 -13.67 11.57
CA THR A 132 22.62 -13.17 11.70
C THR A 132 22.81 -12.09 12.76
N ASP A 133 21.75 -11.54 13.36
CA ASP A 133 21.83 -10.57 14.46
C ASP A 133 21.94 -11.25 15.85
N VAL A 134 22.19 -12.57 15.90
CA VAL A 134 22.25 -13.40 17.14
C VAL A 134 23.60 -14.13 17.30
N LEU A 135 24.66 -13.75 16.57
CA LEU A 135 26.01 -14.30 16.76
C LEU A 135 27.05 -13.24 17.13
#